data_AF-A0A6L8Q6Y9-F1
#
_entry.id   AF-A0A6L8Q6Y9-F1
#
_cell.length_a   1.000
_cell.length_b   1.000
_cell.length_c   1.000
_cell.angle_alpha   90.00
_cell.angle_beta   90.00
_cell.angle_gamma   90.00
#
_symmetry.space_group_name_H-M   'P 1'
#
loop_
_entity.id
_entity.type
_entity.pdbx_description
1 polymer ?
#
loop_
_entity_poly.entity_id
_entity_poly.type
_entity_poly.pdbx_seq_one_letter_code
_entity_poly.pdbx_strand_id
1 'polypeptide(L)'
;MATFYRDDGAPTAYNGHQRQTCTERPDAHGRPRRCARAPMGRRRLPTRARTPMPSTTRSTFFTYPTKFGPVTIAADGTAVTAVSFGEQNLPGDRQPTALTTEAANQIMAYLAGQRSAFTVPMRPEGSAFQQEVWKAAANIPYGHTTTARALAETLGRPGSFRSVGAALRACPTPLLVPTHRIVTATGKPTDDINAALLKLEQQPLTR
;
A
#
# COMPACT_ATOMS: atom_id res chain seq x y z
N MET A 1 -59.79 -14.27 19.18
CA MET A 1 -59.49 -12.93 18.65
C MET A 1 -58.23 -13.09 17.78
N ALA A 2 -58.29 -13.39 16.49
CA ALA A 2 -58.76 -12.56 15.36
C ALA A 2 -58.21 -11.12 15.49
N THR A 3 -57.38 -10.60 14.59
CA THR A 3 -57.63 -10.51 13.14
C THR A 3 -56.33 -10.43 12.32
N PHE A 4 -56.32 -11.13 11.19
CA PHE A 4 -55.40 -11.01 10.05
C PHE A 4 -55.73 -9.77 9.19
N TYR A 5 -54.75 -9.19 8.47
CA TYR A 5 -55.00 -8.55 7.17
C TYR A 5 -53.84 -8.83 6.20
N ARG A 6 -54.13 -9.71 5.23
CA ARG A 6 -53.68 -9.73 3.82
C ARG A 6 -54.28 -8.47 3.12
N ASP A 7 -53.88 -7.92 1.98
CA ASP A 7 -53.20 -8.42 0.78
C ASP A 7 -52.89 -7.22 -0.14
N ASP A 8 -52.01 -7.46 -1.12
CA ASP A 8 -52.03 -6.97 -2.52
C ASP A 8 -51.89 -5.49 -2.92
N GLY A 9 -51.01 -5.26 -3.90
CA GLY A 9 -51.02 -4.03 -4.70
C GLY A 9 -49.79 -3.71 -5.56
N ALA A 10 -49.35 -4.61 -6.46
CA ALA A 10 -48.71 -4.21 -7.73
C ALA A 10 -49.63 -4.68 -8.87
N PRO A 11 -49.60 -4.16 -10.12
CA PRO A 11 -48.63 -3.22 -10.74
C PRO A 11 -49.32 -2.08 -11.54
N THR A 12 -48.55 -1.15 -12.10
CA THR A 12 -48.94 -0.51 -13.38
C THR A 12 -47.72 0.03 -14.11
N ALA A 13 -47.38 -0.62 -15.22
CA ALA A 13 -46.60 -0.02 -16.29
C ALA A 13 -47.52 0.90 -17.09
N TYR A 14 -47.09 2.13 -17.38
CA TYR A 14 -47.66 2.91 -18.47
C TYR A 14 -46.52 3.49 -19.32
N ASN A 15 -46.55 3.11 -20.58
CA ASN A 15 -45.61 3.48 -21.62
C ASN A 15 -46.16 4.72 -22.35
N GLY A 16 -45.35 5.74 -22.55
CA GLY A 16 -45.79 7.02 -23.14
C GLY A 16 -44.74 7.62 -24.07
N HIS A 17 -44.55 7.01 -25.24
CA HIS A 17 -43.94 7.67 -26.38
C HIS A 17 -44.82 8.84 -26.85
N GLN A 18 -44.25 10.05 -26.98
CA GLN A 18 -44.65 11.06 -27.97
C GLN A 18 -43.55 12.13 -28.03
N ARG A 19 -42.65 12.06 -29.03
CA ARG A 19 -42.74 12.82 -30.29
C ARG A 19 -42.95 14.33 -30.04
N GLN A 20 -41.87 15.06 -29.86
CA GLN A 20 -41.85 16.49 -30.12
C GLN A 20 -41.91 16.70 -31.63
N THR A 21 -43.09 17.08 -32.13
CA THR A 21 -43.31 17.58 -33.48
C THR A 21 -42.94 19.05 -33.52
N CYS A 22 -41.84 19.37 -34.20
CA CYS A 22 -41.50 20.74 -34.57
C CYS A 22 -42.48 21.19 -35.66
N THR A 23 -43.41 22.08 -35.33
CA THR A 23 -44.33 22.71 -36.29
C THR A 23 -43.65 23.92 -36.93
N GLU A 24 -43.02 23.72 -38.09
CA GLU A 24 -42.66 24.81 -39.00
C GLU A 24 -43.32 24.54 -40.36
N ARG A 25 -44.03 25.55 -40.88
CA ARG A 25 -44.76 25.47 -42.16
C ARG A 25 -43.77 25.30 -43.33
N PRO A 26 -44.05 24.41 -44.30
CA PRO A 26 -43.22 24.24 -45.49
C PRO A 26 -43.33 25.43 -46.45
N ASP A 27 -42.28 25.67 -47.22
CA ASP A 27 -42.26 26.67 -48.29
C ASP A 27 -43.15 26.27 -49.47
N ALA A 28 -43.46 27.21 -50.37
CA ALA A 28 -44.35 27.05 -51.52
C ALA A 28 -44.00 25.91 -52.51
N HIS A 29 -42.89 25.19 -52.30
CA HIS A 29 -42.45 24.03 -53.09
C HIS A 29 -42.15 22.77 -52.24
N GLY A 30 -42.61 22.70 -50.99
CA GLY A 30 -42.63 21.47 -50.19
C GLY A 30 -41.25 20.95 -49.73
N ARG A 31 -40.19 21.77 -49.73
CA ARG A 31 -38.85 21.37 -49.24
C ARG A 31 -38.62 21.86 -47.81
N PRO A 32 -38.03 21.04 -46.91
CA PRO A 32 -37.68 21.50 -45.56
C PRO A 32 -36.53 22.52 -45.60
N ARG A 33 -36.71 23.68 -44.96
CA ARG A 33 -35.65 24.68 -44.79
C ARG A 33 -34.57 24.13 -43.87
N ARG A 34 -33.31 24.14 -44.33
CA ARG A 34 -32.14 23.80 -43.51
C ARG A 34 -31.86 24.98 -42.57
N CYS A 35 -32.06 24.79 -41.27
CA CYS A 35 -31.62 25.76 -40.26
C CYS A 35 -30.10 25.97 -40.38
N ALA A 36 -29.67 27.20 -40.63
CA ALA A 36 -28.27 27.60 -40.59
C ALA A 36 -27.75 27.47 -39.15
N ARG A 37 -26.71 26.66 -38.95
CA ARG A 37 -26.04 26.53 -37.64
C ARG A 37 -25.29 27.82 -37.31
N ALA A 38 -25.61 28.44 -36.18
CA ALA A 38 -24.83 29.52 -35.61
C ALA A 38 -23.40 29.05 -35.21
N PRO A 39 -22.36 29.89 -35.34
CA PRO A 39 -21.02 29.54 -34.89
C PRO A 39 -20.96 29.50 -33.35
N MET A 40 -20.58 28.35 -32.79
CA MET A 40 -20.32 28.21 -31.35
C MET A 40 -19.08 29.03 -30.97
N GLY A 41 -19.28 30.13 -30.25
CA GLY A 41 -18.20 30.85 -29.58
C GLY A 41 -17.46 29.91 -28.62
N ARG A 42 -16.15 29.76 -28.80
CA ARG A 42 -15.29 29.01 -27.89
C ARG A 42 -15.30 29.69 -26.53
N ARG A 43 -16.13 29.23 -25.60
CA ARG A 43 -16.02 29.59 -24.17
C ARG A 43 -14.62 29.20 -23.71
N ARG A 44 -13.79 30.19 -23.37
CA ARG A 44 -12.55 29.96 -22.63
C ARG A 44 -12.93 29.35 -21.28
N LEU A 45 -12.54 28.08 -21.07
CA LEU A 45 -12.63 27.45 -19.77
C LEU A 45 -11.74 28.24 -18.79
N PRO A 46 -12.19 28.51 -17.55
CA PRO A 46 -11.33 29.10 -16.55
C PRO A 46 -10.15 28.16 -16.30
N THR A 47 -8.93 28.70 -16.36
CA THR A 47 -7.69 28.01 -16.00
C THR A 47 -7.85 27.50 -14.57
N ARG A 48 -7.98 26.18 -14.42
CA ARG A 48 -7.98 25.52 -13.12
C ARG A 48 -6.65 25.89 -12.45
N ALA A 49 -6.71 26.69 -11.39
CA ALA A 49 -5.55 27.00 -10.58
C ALA A 49 -4.86 25.68 -10.22
N ARG A 50 -3.57 25.54 -10.59
CA ARG A 50 -2.77 24.39 -10.21
C ARG A 50 -2.74 24.35 -8.70
N THR A 51 -3.43 23.38 -8.10
CA THR A 51 -3.23 23.02 -6.70
C THR A 51 -1.72 22.86 -6.49
N PRO A 52 -1.12 23.45 -5.44
CA PRO A 52 0.28 23.18 -5.12
C PRO A 52 0.42 21.66 -4.95
N MET A 53 1.30 21.04 -5.74
CA MET A 53 1.69 19.66 -5.49
C MET A 53 2.36 19.60 -4.12
N PRO A 54 2.12 18.55 -3.31
CA PRO A 54 2.78 18.41 -2.03
C PRO A 54 4.30 18.53 -2.26
N SER A 55 4.92 19.42 -1.48
CA SER A 55 6.35 19.68 -1.47
C SER A 55 7.13 18.38 -1.61
N THR A 56 7.97 18.28 -2.64
CA THR A 56 8.83 17.12 -2.90
C THR A 56 9.77 16.94 -1.72
N THR A 57 9.38 16.13 -0.73
CA THR A 57 10.23 15.84 0.41
C THR A 57 11.46 15.09 -0.11
N ARG A 58 12.66 15.62 0.15
CA ARG A 58 13.92 15.05 -0.32
C ARG A 58 14.12 13.67 0.33
N SER A 59 14.35 12.65 -0.50
CA SER A 59 14.80 11.35 -0.01
C SER A 59 16.17 11.50 0.64
N THR A 60 16.34 10.91 1.80
CA THR A 60 17.59 10.91 2.58
C THR A 60 17.91 9.49 3.00
N PHE A 61 19.19 9.21 3.23
CA PHE A 61 19.63 7.97 3.86
C PHE A 61 20.82 8.21 4.76
N PHE A 62 21.00 7.37 5.77
CA PHE A 62 22.17 7.41 6.62
C PHE A 62 22.53 6.03 7.14
N THR A 63 23.81 5.80 7.39
CA THR A 63 24.34 4.55 7.94
C THR A 63 24.69 4.77 9.41
N TYR A 64 24.00 4.06 10.28
CA TYR A 64 24.20 4.12 11.72
C TYR A 64 25.09 2.95 12.16
N PRO A 65 26.21 3.20 12.87
CA PRO A 65 26.96 2.12 13.48
C PRO A 65 26.15 1.52 14.62
N THR A 66 26.06 0.19 14.67
CA THR A 66 25.46 -0.53 15.80
C THR A 66 26.41 -1.62 16.28
N LYS A 67 26.20 -2.10 17.51
CA LYS A 67 26.96 -3.24 18.06
C LYS A 67 26.79 -4.55 17.26
N PHE A 68 25.79 -4.60 16.38
CA PHE A 68 25.50 -5.72 15.49
C PHE A 68 25.95 -5.47 14.04
N GLY A 69 26.75 -4.43 13.81
CA GLY A 69 27.17 -3.98 12.49
C GLY A 69 26.43 -2.73 12.03
N PRO A 70 26.87 -2.09 10.93
CA PRO A 70 26.21 -0.91 10.40
C PRO A 70 24.80 -1.25 9.91
N VAL A 71 23.87 -0.30 10.09
CA VAL A 71 22.51 -0.37 9.54
C VAL A 71 22.25 0.90 8.73
N THR A 72 21.96 0.74 7.44
CA THR A 72 21.60 1.85 6.56
C THR A 72 20.09 2.02 6.51
N ILE A 73 19.61 3.24 6.72
CA ILE A 73 18.18 3.56 6.77
C ILE A 73 17.90 4.72 5.82
N ALA A 74 16.90 4.55 4.95
CA ALA A 74 16.41 5.60 4.06
C ALA A 74 15.00 6.07 4.44
N ALA A 75 14.72 7.34 4.20
CA ALA A 75 13.44 7.96 4.44
C ALA A 75 13.14 9.06 3.41
N ASP A 76 11.85 9.23 3.10
CA ASP A 76 11.35 10.31 2.24
C ASP A 76 10.93 11.54 3.04
N GLY A 77 11.49 11.71 4.24
CA GLY A 77 11.17 12.75 5.22
C GLY A 77 9.81 12.62 5.91
N THR A 78 8.95 11.68 5.50
CA THR A 78 7.69 11.38 6.21
C THR A 78 7.61 9.95 6.72
N ALA A 79 8.24 9.01 6.02
CA ALA A 79 8.27 7.60 6.38
C ALA A 79 9.61 6.96 6.03
N VAL A 80 9.95 5.89 6.76
CA VAL A 80 11.06 5.00 6.42
C VAL A 80 10.69 4.23 5.16
N THR A 81 11.53 4.31 4.15
CA THR A 81 11.31 3.68 2.83
C THR A 81 12.17 2.45 2.64
N ALA A 82 13.35 2.40 3.26
CA ALA A 82 14.22 1.23 3.22
C ALA A 82 15.10 1.08 4.48
N VAL A 83 15.47 -0.16 4.78
CA VAL A 83 16.45 -0.55 5.80
C VAL A 83 17.34 -1.65 5.23
N SER A 84 18.64 -1.57 5.48
CA SER A 84 19.59 -2.62 5.13
C SER A 84 20.56 -2.85 6.27
N PHE A 85 20.84 -4.11 6.58
CA PHE A 85 22.04 -4.46 7.33
C PHE A 85 23.25 -4.22 6.43
N GLY A 86 24.32 -3.65 6.97
CA GLY A 86 25.49 -3.21 6.20
C GLY A 86 25.46 -1.73 5.80
N GLU A 87 26.61 -1.27 5.30
CA GLU A 87 26.69 0.01 4.59
C GLU A 87 26.12 -0.17 3.18
N GLN A 88 25.21 0.73 2.78
CA GLN A 88 24.63 0.76 1.44
C GLN A 88 24.58 2.19 0.93
N ASN A 89 24.71 2.35 -0.38
CA ASN A 89 24.48 3.62 -1.05
C ASN A 89 23.05 3.63 -1.62
N LEU A 90 22.13 4.28 -0.92
CA LEU A 90 20.71 4.34 -1.29
C LEU A 90 20.39 5.67 -2.00
N PRO A 91 19.28 5.75 -2.75
CA PRO A 91 18.89 7.00 -3.42
C PRO A 91 18.58 8.13 -2.43
N GLY A 92 19.09 9.33 -2.72
CA GLY A 92 18.87 10.53 -1.93
C GLY A 92 20.15 11.07 -1.31
N ASP A 93 20.01 12.02 -0.38
CA ASP A 93 21.15 12.62 0.29
C ASP A 93 21.62 11.78 1.46
N ARG A 94 22.93 11.59 1.57
CA ARG A 94 23.55 10.87 2.69
C ARG A 94 23.60 11.75 3.94
N GLN A 95 22.47 11.92 4.61
CA GLN A 95 22.34 12.76 5.81
C GLN A 95 21.38 12.13 6.81
N PRO A 96 21.70 12.18 8.12
CA PRO A 96 20.77 11.75 9.15
C PRO A 96 19.63 12.76 9.27
N THR A 97 18.44 12.25 9.56
CA THR A 97 17.27 13.05 9.93
C THR A 97 16.75 12.61 11.29
N ALA A 98 15.81 13.36 11.87
CA ALA A 98 15.12 12.93 13.09
C ALA A 98 14.46 11.56 12.91
N LEU A 99 13.84 11.32 11.75
CA LEU A 99 13.15 10.07 11.44
C LEU A 99 14.10 8.88 11.28
N THR A 100 15.20 9.03 10.54
CA THR A 100 16.18 7.93 10.38
C THR A 100 16.90 7.63 11.69
N THR A 101 17.13 8.66 12.51
CA THR A 101 17.75 8.50 13.84
C THR A 101 16.81 7.77 14.78
N GLU A 102 15.53 8.11 14.79
CA GLU A 102 14.53 7.40 15.59
C GLU A 102 14.39 5.93 15.14
N ALA A 103 14.37 5.67 13.83
CA ALA A 103 14.36 4.31 13.31
C ALA A 103 15.60 3.52 13.77
N ALA A 104 16.79 4.12 13.73
CA ALA A 104 18.02 3.51 14.22
C ALA A 104 17.93 3.18 15.71
N ASN A 105 17.43 4.09 16.54
CA ASN A 105 17.25 3.88 17.98
C ASN A 105 16.32 2.70 18.27
N GLN A 106 15.18 2.62 17.57
CA GLN A 106 14.25 1.50 17.74
C GLN A 106 14.84 0.18 17.28
N ILE A 107 15.61 0.17 16.17
CA ILE A 107 16.33 -1.01 15.69
C ILE A 107 17.38 -1.45 16.71
N MET A 108 18.15 -0.53 17.28
CA MET A 108 19.14 -0.86 18.32
C MET A 108 18.49 -1.43 19.58
N ALA A 109 17.37 -0.84 20.03
CA ALA A 109 16.60 -1.37 21.17
C ALA A 109 16.03 -2.76 20.88
N TYR A 110 15.53 -2.98 19.65
CA TYR A 110 15.05 -4.28 19.19
C TYR A 110 16.16 -5.33 19.23
N LEU A 111 17.31 -5.03 18.63
CA LEU A 111 18.46 -5.93 18.60
C LEU A 111 19.07 -6.13 20.00
N ALA A 112 18.83 -5.22 20.95
CA ALA A 112 19.17 -5.41 22.36
C ALA A 112 18.14 -6.23 23.15
N GLY A 113 17.05 -6.69 22.52
CA GLY A 113 15.98 -7.41 23.19
C GLY A 113 15.12 -6.53 24.10
N GLN A 114 15.18 -5.21 23.97
CA GLN A 114 14.44 -4.25 24.81
C GLN A 114 13.09 -3.86 24.20
N ARG A 115 12.79 -4.32 22.99
CA ARG A 115 11.62 -3.92 22.21
C ARG A 115 11.16 -5.06 21.29
N SER A 116 9.85 -5.19 21.10
CA SER A 116 9.23 -6.22 20.24
C SER A 116 8.47 -5.68 19.03
N ALA A 117 8.16 -4.39 18.97
CA ALA A 117 7.35 -3.80 17.89
C ALA A 117 7.83 -2.40 17.50
N PHE A 118 7.85 -2.03 16.23
CA PHE A 118 8.27 -0.71 15.75
C PHE A 118 7.11 0.29 15.69
N THR A 119 7.42 1.58 15.87
CA THR A 119 6.42 2.67 15.84
C THR A 119 6.74 3.75 14.81
N VAL A 120 7.92 3.68 14.17
CA VAL A 120 8.25 4.59 13.09
C VAL A 120 7.32 4.39 11.90
N PRO A 121 6.86 5.47 11.24
CA PRO A 121 6.07 5.37 10.02
C PRO A 121 6.91 4.72 8.93
N MET A 122 6.34 3.74 8.22
CA MET A 122 6.98 3.04 7.12
C MET A 122 6.14 3.10 5.85
N ARG A 123 6.81 3.31 4.72
CA ARG A 123 6.20 3.35 3.39
C ARG A 123 7.13 2.64 2.39
N PRO A 124 7.28 1.31 2.50
CA PRO A 124 8.05 0.56 1.52
C PRO A 124 7.38 0.63 0.14
N GLU A 125 8.16 0.96 -0.88
CA GLU A 125 7.67 1.00 -2.26
C GLU A 125 7.70 -0.38 -2.90
N GLY A 126 6.61 -0.74 -3.59
CA GLY A 126 6.48 -2.01 -4.28
C GLY A 126 5.13 -2.13 -4.99
N SER A 127 4.99 -3.19 -5.79
CA SER A 127 3.73 -3.52 -6.46
C SER A 127 2.59 -3.77 -5.46
N ALA A 128 1.34 -3.69 -5.93
CA ALA A 128 0.17 -3.96 -5.08
C ALA A 128 0.24 -5.34 -4.40
N PHE A 129 0.69 -6.36 -5.15
CA PHE A 129 0.90 -7.71 -4.62
C PHE A 129 1.98 -7.74 -3.52
N GLN A 130 3.11 -7.07 -3.73
CA GLN A 130 4.17 -6.99 -2.73
C GLN A 130 3.70 -6.31 -1.44
N GLN A 131 3.01 -5.17 -1.57
CA GLN A 131 2.47 -4.44 -0.42
C GLN A 131 1.46 -5.29 0.37
N GLU A 132 0.62 -6.07 -0.32
CA GLU A 132 -0.32 -6.99 0.31
C GLU A 132 0.40 -8.08 1.11
N VAL A 133 1.44 -8.68 0.53
CA VAL A 133 2.29 -9.67 1.21
C VAL A 133 3.00 -9.08 2.43
N TRP A 134 3.56 -7.87 2.31
CA TRP A 134 4.26 -7.21 3.41
C TRP A 134 3.32 -6.83 4.56
N LYS A 135 2.09 -6.38 4.24
CA LYS A 135 1.05 -6.12 5.24
C LYS A 135 0.65 -7.40 5.97
N ALA A 136 0.49 -8.51 5.26
CA ALA A 136 0.20 -9.79 5.89
C ALA A 136 1.36 -10.27 6.78
N ALA A 137 2.62 -10.11 6.33
CA ALA A 137 3.79 -10.45 7.12
C ALA A 137 3.93 -9.57 8.38
N ALA A 138 3.55 -8.29 8.33
CA ALA A 138 3.57 -7.38 9.47
C ALA A 138 2.65 -7.83 10.64
N ASN A 139 1.65 -8.68 10.37
CA ASN A 139 0.76 -9.22 11.39
C ASN A 139 1.34 -10.42 12.15
N ILE A 140 2.50 -10.96 11.73
CA ILE A 140 3.14 -12.08 12.43
C ILE A 140 3.70 -11.55 13.76
N PRO A 141 3.28 -12.07 14.93
CA PRO A 141 3.75 -11.55 16.22
C PRO A 141 5.24 -11.82 16.47
N TYR A 142 5.82 -11.08 17.41
CA TYR A 142 7.17 -11.34 17.92
C TYR A 142 7.28 -12.75 18.50
N GLY A 143 8.40 -13.43 18.23
CA GLY A 143 8.66 -14.80 18.68
C GLY A 143 7.91 -15.88 17.91
N HIS A 144 7.07 -15.51 16.93
CA HIS A 144 6.30 -16.45 16.12
C HIS A 144 6.87 -16.57 14.72
N THR A 145 6.69 -17.73 14.10
CA THR A 145 7.13 -17.99 12.72
C THR A 145 5.99 -18.52 11.88
N THR A 146 6.12 -18.37 10.56
CA THR A 146 5.21 -18.96 9.59
C THR A 146 5.98 -19.36 8.33
N THR A 147 5.31 -19.99 7.37
CA THR A 147 5.90 -20.34 6.08
C THR A 147 5.32 -19.48 4.97
N ALA A 148 6.05 -19.34 3.86
CA ALA A 148 5.53 -18.65 2.68
C ALA A 148 4.25 -19.33 2.12
N ARG A 149 4.08 -20.64 2.33
CA ARG A 149 2.86 -21.37 1.97
C ARG A 149 1.69 -20.95 2.85
N ALA A 150 1.86 -20.99 4.17
CA ALA A 150 0.80 -20.58 5.10
C ALA A 150 0.43 -19.10 4.89
N LEU A 151 1.40 -18.23 4.63
CA LEU A 151 1.12 -16.82 4.30
C LEU A 151 0.39 -16.69 2.95
N ALA A 152 0.66 -17.55 1.98
CA ALA A 152 -0.08 -17.57 0.71
C ALA A 152 -1.53 -18.05 0.90
N GLU A 153 -1.77 -18.99 1.81
CA GLU A 153 -3.11 -19.45 2.20
C GLU A 153 -3.92 -18.34 2.87
N THR A 154 -3.33 -17.59 3.82
CA THR A 154 -4.02 -16.47 4.47
C THR A 154 -4.37 -15.33 3.51
N LEU A 155 -3.61 -15.19 2.42
CA LEU A 155 -3.87 -14.25 1.33
C LEU A 155 -4.89 -14.78 0.30
N GLY A 156 -5.46 -15.97 0.50
CA GLY A 156 -6.39 -16.59 -0.45
C GLY A 156 -5.74 -17.03 -1.76
N ARG A 157 -4.41 -17.23 -1.78
CA ARG A 157 -3.61 -17.57 -2.95
C ARG A 157 -2.70 -18.78 -2.69
N PRO A 158 -3.25 -19.96 -2.32
CA PRO A 158 -2.44 -21.12 -1.87
C PRO A 158 -1.40 -21.60 -2.91
N GLY A 159 -1.66 -21.43 -4.21
CA GLY A 159 -0.72 -21.77 -5.29
C GLY A 159 0.45 -20.79 -5.47
N SER A 160 0.45 -19.64 -4.81
CA SER A 160 1.39 -18.55 -5.07
C SER A 160 2.55 -18.46 -4.07
N PHE A 161 2.83 -19.51 -3.30
CA PHE A 161 3.88 -19.50 -2.26
C PHE A 161 5.27 -19.09 -2.78
N ARG A 162 5.61 -19.43 -4.04
CA ARG A 162 6.89 -18.99 -4.65
C ARG A 162 6.92 -17.48 -4.87
N SER A 163 5.82 -16.91 -5.38
CA SER A 163 5.67 -15.47 -5.60
C SER A 163 5.63 -14.70 -4.28
N VAL A 164 4.96 -15.25 -3.26
CA VAL A 164 4.98 -14.71 -1.89
C VAL A 164 6.41 -14.69 -1.34
N GLY A 165 7.16 -15.79 -1.48
CA GLY A 165 8.57 -15.84 -1.09
C GLY A 165 9.45 -14.81 -1.82
N ALA A 166 9.20 -14.58 -3.11
CA ALA A 166 9.91 -13.54 -3.87
C ALA A 166 9.55 -12.13 -3.39
N ALA A 167 8.27 -11.86 -3.10
CA ALA A 167 7.83 -10.59 -2.55
C ALA A 167 8.46 -10.30 -1.18
N LEU A 168 8.56 -11.32 -0.31
CA LEU A 168 9.21 -11.19 1.00
C LEU A 168 10.69 -10.86 0.89
N ARG A 169 11.43 -11.52 -0.02
CA ARG A 169 12.86 -11.20 -0.27
C ARG A 169 13.07 -9.81 -0.84
N ALA A 170 12.09 -9.28 -1.57
CA ALA A 170 12.14 -7.95 -2.16
C ALA A 170 11.68 -6.84 -1.19
N CYS A 171 11.43 -7.15 0.10
CA CYS A 171 10.99 -6.14 1.07
C CYS A 171 12.08 -5.08 1.28
N PRO A 172 11.82 -3.79 1.04
CA PRO A 172 12.78 -2.71 1.26
C PRO A 172 13.11 -2.48 2.74
N THR A 173 12.22 -2.87 3.65
CA THR A 173 12.32 -2.63 5.09
C THR A 173 12.34 -3.96 5.88
N PRO A 174 13.33 -4.84 5.62
CA PRO A 174 13.54 -6.02 6.45
C PRO A 174 13.68 -5.60 7.93
N LEU A 175 13.40 -6.52 8.85
CA LEU A 175 13.27 -6.28 10.30
C LEU A 175 11.99 -5.52 10.70
N LEU A 176 11.72 -4.35 10.11
CA LEU A 176 10.50 -3.57 10.37
C LEU A 176 9.26 -4.34 9.89
N VAL A 177 9.30 -4.79 8.64
CA VAL A 177 8.45 -5.88 8.17
C VAL A 177 9.19 -7.18 8.54
N PRO A 178 8.60 -8.06 9.35
CA PRO A 178 9.32 -9.18 9.96
C PRO A 178 9.46 -10.36 8.98
N THR A 179 10.12 -10.13 7.86
CA THR A 179 10.34 -11.13 6.80
C THR A 179 11.23 -12.28 7.26
N HIS A 180 12.07 -12.07 8.27
CA HIS A 180 12.89 -13.10 8.92
C HIS A 180 12.07 -14.13 9.71
N ARG A 181 10.79 -13.84 10.02
CA ARG A 181 9.85 -14.80 10.63
C ARG A 181 9.31 -15.83 9.63
N ILE A 182 9.65 -15.69 8.35
CA ILE A 182 9.28 -16.63 7.31
C ILE A 182 10.34 -17.72 7.20
N VAL A 183 9.98 -18.92 7.66
CA VAL A 183 10.86 -20.08 7.65
C VAL A 183 10.54 -21.02 6.49
N THR A 184 11.49 -21.90 6.19
CA THR A 184 11.29 -22.99 5.22
C THR A 184 10.24 -23.99 5.72
N ALA A 185 9.80 -24.90 4.86
CA ALA A 185 8.82 -25.93 5.23
C ALA A 185 9.32 -26.86 6.36
N THR A 186 10.63 -26.94 6.60
CA THR A 186 11.24 -27.71 7.69
C THR A 186 11.46 -26.87 8.95
N GLY A 187 10.96 -25.63 8.99
CA GLY A 187 11.11 -24.73 10.13
C GLY A 187 12.46 -24.04 10.22
N LYS A 188 13.34 -24.20 9.23
CA LYS A 188 14.68 -23.60 9.23
C LYS A 188 14.68 -22.15 8.72
N PRO A 189 15.53 -21.26 9.28
CA PRO A 189 15.78 -19.92 8.73
C PRO A 189 16.38 -20.01 7.32
N THR A 190 16.26 -18.94 6.54
CA THR A 190 16.77 -18.87 5.16
C THR A 190 18.23 -18.49 5.04
N ASP A 191 18.77 -17.81 6.06
CA ASP A 191 20.14 -17.29 6.11
C ASP A 191 20.54 -17.02 7.57
N ASP A 192 21.82 -16.69 7.79
CA ASP A 192 22.41 -16.54 9.13
C ASP A 192 21.87 -15.31 9.88
N ILE A 193 21.53 -14.23 9.16
CA ILE A 193 20.94 -13.02 9.76
C ILE A 193 19.56 -13.36 10.31
N ASN A 194 18.72 -14.03 9.52
CA ASN A 194 17.40 -14.47 9.93
C ASN A 194 17.49 -15.48 11.08
N ALA A 195 18.48 -16.38 11.06
CA ALA A 195 18.74 -17.30 12.16
C ALA A 195 19.05 -16.56 13.47
N ALA A 196 19.91 -15.53 13.41
CA ALA A 196 20.27 -14.72 14.57
C ALA A 196 19.07 -13.92 15.11
N LEU A 197 18.28 -13.30 14.23
CA LEU A 197 17.08 -12.56 14.60
C LEU A 197 16.02 -13.47 15.24
N LEU A 198 15.77 -14.65 14.68
CA LEU A 198 14.85 -15.62 15.27
C LEU A 198 15.33 -16.07 16.66
N LYS A 199 16.63 -16.36 16.82
CA LYS A 199 17.19 -16.74 18.11
C LYS A 199 17.02 -15.63 19.15
N LEU A 200 17.20 -14.37 18.75
CA LEU A 200 16.96 -13.20 19.60
C LEU A 200 15.49 -13.16 20.04
N GLU A 201 14.54 -13.37 19.13
CA GLU A 201 13.12 -13.31 19.45
C GLU A 201 12.60 -14.42 20.36
N GLN A 202 13.33 -15.55 20.46
CA GLN A 202 12.99 -16.62 21.40
C GLN A 202 13.45 -16.32 22.85
N GLN A 203 14.16 -15.21 23.07
CA GLN A 203 14.59 -14.79 24.39
C GLN A 203 13.55 -13.85 25.02
N PRO A 204 13.38 -13.88 26.36
CA PRO A 204 12.55 -12.89 27.03
C PRO A 204 13.11 -11.49 26.81
N LEU A 205 12.23 -10.49 26.68
CA LEU A 205 12.65 -9.11 26.55
C LEU A 205 13.42 -8.67 27.80
N THR A 206 14.56 -8.03 27.58
CA THR A 206 15.40 -7.45 28.62
C THR A 206 14.69 -6.22 29.18
N ARG A 207 14.39 -6.23 30.48
CA ARG A 207 13.85 -5.06 31.21
C ARG A 207 14.95 -4.10 31.60
#